data_AF-A0A816BNI5-F1
#
_entry.id   AF-A0A816BNI5-F1
#
_cell.length_a   1.000
_cell.length_b   1.000
_cell.length_c   1.000
_cell.angle_alpha   90.00
_cell.angle_beta   90.00
_cell.angle_gamma   90.00
#
_symmetry.space_group_name_H-M   'P 1'
#
loop_
_entity.id
_entity.type
_entity.pdbx_description
1 polymer ?
#
loop_
_entity_poly.entity_id
_entity_poly.type
_entity_poly.pdbx_seq_one_letter_code
_entity_poly.pdbx_strand_id
1 'polypeptide(L)'
;MNVCTPNISWHGCDPVYSCAINPVDSKRLATAGMRGSIYLWDIDCPSVQQPIITFISSLAGAHLESVNCIRWNSKGTHLASGSDDSNIFIWTKAPVATTATSSDSNVSVVSKTNQATTTATTTTNDNDNVLGWDKDIPESKERWLKSLPYKSHLEPVLDLAWSRDDQLLISGSV
;
A
#
# COMPACT_ATOMS: atom_id res chain seq x y z
N MET A 1 17.34 -4.77 26.88
CA MET A 1 16.70 -4.70 25.55
C MET A 1 16.25 -3.26 25.38
N ASN A 2 16.79 -2.53 24.39
CA ASN A 2 16.32 -1.18 24.09
C ASN A 2 15.17 -1.30 23.09
N VAL A 3 13.97 -0.86 23.48
CA VAL A 3 12.78 -0.89 22.63
C VAL A 3 12.49 0.54 22.17
N CYS A 4 12.38 0.73 20.86
CA CYS A 4 11.94 1.99 20.28
C CYS A 4 10.42 1.99 20.07
N THR A 5 9.73 3.05 20.48
CA THR A 5 8.27 3.17 20.40
C THR A 5 7.87 4.40 19.59
N PRO A 6 7.98 4.37 18.24
CA PRO A 6 7.52 5.46 17.38
C PRO A 6 6.00 5.64 17.48
N ASN A 7 5.53 6.89 17.38
CA ASN A 7 4.11 7.22 17.33
C ASN A 7 3.76 7.78 15.94
N ILE A 8 2.73 7.21 15.29
CA ILE A 8 2.25 7.61 13.97
C ILE A 8 0.80 8.06 14.09
N SER A 9 0.55 9.35 13.96
CA SER A 9 -0.81 9.96 14.06
C SER A 9 -1.36 10.43 12.71
N TRP A 10 -0.96 9.82 11.60
CA TRP A 10 -1.19 10.36 10.24
C TRP A 10 -2.39 9.74 9.49
N HIS A 11 -3.37 9.17 10.20
CA HIS A 11 -4.62 8.70 9.59
C HIS A 11 -5.79 9.70 9.72
N GLY A 12 -5.51 11.01 9.81
CA GLY A 12 -6.60 12.01 9.84
C GLY A 12 -7.56 11.85 11.03
N CYS A 13 -7.04 11.40 12.18
CA CYS A 13 -7.79 11.00 13.38
C CYS A 13 -8.65 9.73 13.22
N ASP A 14 -8.60 9.04 12.08
CA ASP A 14 -9.26 7.76 11.89
C ASP A 14 -8.49 6.60 12.57
N PRO A 15 -9.19 5.55 13.03
CA PRO A 15 -8.56 4.37 13.62
C PRO A 15 -7.64 3.63 12.65
N VAL A 16 -6.51 3.17 13.18
CA VAL A 16 -5.62 2.20 12.52
C VAL A 16 -5.93 0.82 13.06
N TYR A 17 -6.35 -0.10 12.20
CA TYR A 17 -6.70 -1.46 12.59
C TYR A 17 -5.52 -2.42 12.49
N SER A 18 -4.56 -2.13 11.62
CA SER A 18 -3.43 -3.02 11.39
C SER A 18 -2.15 -2.25 11.04
N CYS A 19 -1.01 -2.78 11.49
CA CYS A 19 0.30 -2.31 11.08
C CYS A 19 1.25 -3.50 10.90
N ALA A 20 2.21 -3.37 9.98
CA ALA A 20 3.17 -4.43 9.68
C ALA A 20 4.53 -3.85 9.27
N ILE A 21 5.59 -4.26 9.97
CA ILE A 21 6.97 -3.97 9.60
C ILE A 21 7.40 -4.95 8.52
N ASN A 22 8.12 -4.48 7.50
CA ASN A 22 8.66 -5.35 6.48
C ASN A 22 9.71 -6.29 7.11
N PRO A 23 9.60 -7.61 6.91
CA PRO A 23 10.44 -8.58 7.61
C PRO A 23 11.90 -8.58 7.14
N VAL A 24 12.19 -7.99 5.98
CA VAL A 24 13.55 -7.91 5.40
C VAL A 24 14.12 -6.50 5.54
N ASP A 25 13.31 -5.46 5.33
CA ASP A 25 13.68 -4.05 5.52
C ASP A 25 13.02 -3.49 6.78
N SER A 26 13.71 -3.57 7.93
CA SER A 26 13.15 -3.16 9.23
C SER A 26 12.80 -1.67 9.34
N LYS A 27 13.21 -0.84 8.37
CA LYS A 27 12.83 0.58 8.31
C LYS A 27 11.47 0.79 7.65
N ARG A 28 10.97 -0.18 6.90
CA ARG A 28 9.69 -0.06 6.19
C ARG A 28 8.54 -0.53 7.05
N LEU A 29 7.53 0.32 7.17
CA LEU A 29 6.27 0.01 7.85
C LEU A 29 5.09 0.27 6.93
N ALA A 30 4.08 -0.60 7.00
CA ALA A 30 2.75 -0.35 6.46
C ALA A 30 1.74 -0.18 7.59
N THR A 31 0.79 0.74 7.42
CA THR A 31 -0.37 0.90 8.30
C THR A 31 -1.64 0.87 7.47
N ALA A 32 -2.71 0.34 8.05
CA ALA A 32 -4.00 0.19 7.40
C ALA A 32 -5.13 0.44 8.41
N GLY A 33 -6.21 1.08 7.96
CA GLY A 33 -7.27 1.49 8.86
C GLY A 33 -8.59 1.81 8.18
N MET A 34 -9.36 2.67 8.84
CA MET A 34 -10.68 3.08 8.39
C MET A 34 -10.62 3.75 7.01
N ARG A 35 -11.75 3.72 6.29
CA ARG A 35 -11.95 4.42 5.00
C ARG A 35 -10.95 4.03 3.91
N GLY A 36 -10.57 2.76 3.85
CA GLY A 36 -9.63 2.28 2.82
C GLY A 36 -8.20 2.79 2.97
N SER A 37 -7.86 3.44 4.08
CA SER A 37 -6.56 4.09 4.25
C SER A 37 -5.45 3.06 4.41
N ILE A 38 -4.45 3.13 3.53
CA ILE A 38 -3.23 2.34 3.61
C ILE A 38 -2.06 3.27 3.33
N TYR A 39 -1.12 3.35 4.27
CA TYR A 39 0.05 4.21 4.16
C TYR A 39 1.34 3.43 4.37
N LEU A 40 2.37 3.86 3.64
CA LEU A 40 3.72 3.35 3.75
C LEU A 40 4.64 4.39 4.38
N TRP A 41 5.51 3.92 5.26
CA TRP A 41 6.40 4.74 6.07
C TRP A 41 7.82 4.19 6.02
N ASP A 42 8.78 5.12 6.12
CA ASP A 42 10.13 4.82 6.59
C ASP A 42 10.27 5.26 8.04
N ILE A 43 10.88 4.41 8.85
CA ILE A 43 11.16 4.65 10.26
C ILE A 43 12.65 4.51 10.47
N ASP A 44 13.27 5.59 10.96
CA ASP A 44 14.60 5.54 11.55
C ASP A 44 14.47 5.69 13.06
N CYS A 45 15.08 4.78 13.81
CA CYS A 45 15.11 4.90 15.27
C CYS A 45 16.56 4.89 15.76
N PRO A 46 17.19 6.08 15.85
CA PRO A 46 18.53 6.19 16.42
C PRO A 46 18.48 5.83 17.91
N SER A 47 19.53 5.20 18.42
CA SER A 47 19.60 4.77 19.83
C SER A 47 19.57 5.91 20.86
N VAL A 48 19.77 7.16 20.42
CA VAL A 48 19.97 8.33 21.29
C VAL A 48 18.97 9.47 20.96
N GLN A 49 18.12 9.32 19.94
CA GLN A 49 17.22 10.38 19.47
C GLN A 49 15.79 9.86 19.30
N GLN A 50 14.85 10.79 19.18
CA GLN A 50 13.46 10.47 18.86
C GLN A 50 13.39 9.77 17.49
N PRO A 51 12.49 8.79 17.31
CA PRO A 51 12.32 8.14 16.02
C PRO A 51 11.84 9.13 14.97
N ILE A 52 12.39 9.01 13.77
CA ILE A 52 12.05 9.80 12.61
C ILE A 52 11.15 8.96 11.72
N ILE A 53 9.96 9.46 11.43
CA ILE A 53 8.95 8.76 10.63
C ILE A 53 8.69 9.60 9.39
N THR A 54 8.86 8.97 8.23
CA THR A 54 8.76 9.63 6.93
C THR A 54 7.65 8.98 6.12
N PHE A 55 6.69 9.77 5.67
CA PHE A 55 5.69 9.30 4.70
C PHE A 55 6.33 8.95 3.36
N ILE A 56 5.91 7.83 2.78
CA ILE A 56 6.44 7.28 1.53
C ILE A 56 5.37 7.21 0.45
N SER A 57 4.21 6.61 0.73
CA SER A 57 3.19 6.41 -0.29
C SER A 57 1.82 6.20 0.34
N SER A 58 0.78 6.65 -0.36
CA SER A 58 -0.61 6.32 -0.08
C SER A 58 -1.09 5.29 -1.09
N LEU A 59 -1.67 4.19 -0.58
CA LEU A 59 -2.32 3.16 -1.38
C LEU A 59 -3.85 3.28 -1.31
N ALA A 60 -4.35 4.45 -0.94
CA ALA A 60 -5.78 4.74 -0.83
C ALA A 60 -6.54 4.58 -2.16
N GLY A 61 -7.85 4.38 -2.08
CA GLY A 61 -8.74 4.24 -3.23
C GLY A 61 -8.71 2.86 -3.91
N ALA A 62 -8.02 1.87 -3.34
CA ALA A 62 -8.20 0.48 -3.76
C ALA A 62 -9.30 -0.24 -3.00
N HIS A 63 -9.31 -0.12 -1.68
CA HIS A 63 -10.41 -0.57 -0.86
C HIS A 63 -11.45 0.53 -0.74
N LEU A 64 -12.72 0.16 -0.78
CA LEU A 64 -13.85 1.09 -0.65
C LEU A 64 -14.33 1.22 0.80
N GLU A 65 -13.94 0.27 1.66
CA GLU A 65 -14.29 0.21 3.07
C GLU A 65 -13.04 0.05 3.94
N SER A 66 -13.22 -0.09 5.26
CA SER A 66 -12.13 -0.27 6.23
C SER A 66 -11.20 -1.42 5.88
N VAL A 67 -9.89 -1.21 6.02
CA VAL A 67 -8.86 -2.25 5.82
C VAL A 67 -8.51 -2.83 7.18
N ASN A 68 -8.97 -4.05 7.43
CA ASN A 68 -8.87 -4.71 8.73
C ASN A 68 -7.48 -5.29 8.97
N CYS A 69 -6.80 -5.73 7.92
CA CYS A 69 -5.53 -6.43 8.04
C CYS A 69 -4.56 -6.05 6.92
N ILE A 70 -3.27 -5.95 7.28
CA ILE A 70 -2.17 -5.73 6.34
C ILE A 70 -0.96 -6.60 6.71
N ARG A 71 -0.37 -7.29 5.73
CA ARG A 71 0.70 -8.27 5.97
C ARG A 71 1.75 -8.27 4.86
N TRP A 72 3.00 -8.10 5.24
CA TRP A 72 4.12 -8.37 4.34
C TRP A 72 4.30 -9.87 4.13
N ASN A 73 4.68 -10.27 2.93
CA ASN A 73 5.20 -11.61 2.68
C ASN A 73 6.59 -11.77 3.32
N SER A 74 7.06 -13.01 3.46
CA SER A 74 8.32 -13.31 4.13
C SER A 74 9.54 -12.70 3.44
N LYS A 75 9.50 -12.54 2.10
CA LYS A 75 10.55 -11.88 1.32
C LYS A 75 10.47 -10.34 1.34
N GLY A 76 9.43 -9.74 1.92
CA GLY A 76 9.24 -8.29 1.98
C GLY A 76 9.01 -7.61 0.62
N THR A 77 8.70 -8.37 -0.43
CA THR A 77 8.47 -7.89 -1.80
C THR A 77 7.00 -7.59 -2.10
N HIS A 78 6.10 -8.19 -1.32
CA HIS A 78 4.66 -8.11 -1.49
C HIS A 78 4.00 -7.71 -0.17
N LEU A 79 2.95 -6.90 -0.28
CA LEU A 79 2.07 -6.54 0.81
C LEU A 79 0.68 -7.03 0.46
N ALA A 80 -0.02 -7.69 1.38
CA ALA A 80 -1.42 -8.05 1.24
C ALA A 80 -2.29 -7.18 2.14
N SER A 81 -3.46 -6.79 1.65
CA SER A 81 -4.49 -6.10 2.43
C SER A 81 -5.84 -6.80 2.29
N GLY A 82 -6.61 -6.84 3.38
CA GLY A 82 -7.98 -7.37 3.43
C GLY A 82 -8.92 -6.40 4.12
N SER A 83 -10.17 -6.31 3.63
CA SER A 83 -11.11 -5.26 3.97
C SER A 83 -12.54 -5.77 4.18
N ASP A 84 -13.36 -4.92 4.82
CA ASP A 84 -14.82 -5.05 4.88
C ASP A 84 -15.49 -5.08 3.50
N ASP A 85 -14.83 -4.55 2.45
CA ASP A 85 -15.33 -4.66 1.07
C ASP A 85 -15.21 -6.07 0.46
N SER A 86 -14.83 -7.06 1.29
CA SER A 86 -14.65 -8.48 0.97
C SER A 86 -13.53 -8.77 -0.05
N ASN A 87 -12.76 -7.77 -0.46
CA ASN A 87 -11.65 -7.95 -1.39
C ASN A 87 -10.32 -8.14 -0.65
N ILE A 88 -9.41 -8.80 -1.35
CA ILE A 88 -7.99 -8.86 -1.00
C ILE A 88 -7.19 -8.26 -2.15
N PHE A 89 -6.23 -7.41 -1.83
CA PHE A 89 -5.28 -6.88 -2.81
C PHE A 89 -3.85 -7.27 -2.45
N ILE A 90 -3.06 -7.57 -3.48
CA ILE A 90 -1.61 -7.74 -3.38
C ILE A 90 -0.92 -6.56 -4.02
N TRP A 91 0.02 -5.98 -3.29
CA TRP A 91 0.73 -4.77 -3.67
C TRP A 91 2.19 -5.07 -3.95
N THR A 92 2.72 -4.47 -5.01
CA THR A 92 4.14 -4.59 -5.39
C THR A 92 4.70 -3.21 -5.70
N LYS A 93 5.90 -2.89 -5.22
CA LYS A 93 6.58 -1.65 -5.60
C LYS A 93 6.84 -1.65 -7.10
N ALA A 94 6.46 -0.57 -7.78
CA ALA A 94 6.72 -0.44 -9.21
C ALA A 94 8.24 -0.31 -9.45
N PRO A 95 8.76 -0.85 -10.56
CA PRO A 95 10.14 -0.59 -10.96
C PRO A 95 10.38 0.92 -11.06
N VAL A 96 11.54 1.38 -10.59
CA VAL A 96 11.98 2.73 -10.91
C VAL A 96 12.13 2.78 -12.43
N ALA A 97 11.46 3.73 -13.09
CA ALA A 97 11.62 3.94 -14.52
C ALA A 97 13.04 4.44 -14.76
N THR A 98 13.99 3.52 -14.95
CA THR A 98 15.31 3.86 -15.47
C THR A 98 15.11 4.23 -16.93
N THR A 99 15.24 5.51 -17.25
CA THR A 99 15.49 5.96 -18.61
C THR A 99 16.72 5.22 -19.12
N ALA A 100 16.52 4.21 -19.95
CA ALA A 100 17.60 3.53 -20.64
C ALA A 100 18.25 4.55 -21.57
N THR A 101 19.37 5.16 -21.16
CA THR A 101 20.31 5.77 -22.09
C THR A 101 21.03 4.65 -22.82
N SER A 102 20.38 4.08 -23.84
CA SER A 102 21.02 3.12 -24.74
C SER A 102 21.96 3.89 -25.66
N SER A 103 23.25 3.92 -25.35
CA SER A 103 24.32 4.33 -26.25
C SER A 103 24.82 3.16 -27.10
N ASP A 104 23.91 2.33 -27.62
CA ASP A 104 24.26 1.30 -28.60
C ASP A 104 23.13 1.19 -29.64
N SER A 105 23.47 1.62 -30.85
CA SER A 105 22.65 1.52 -32.04
C SER A 105 22.50 0.05 -32.46
N ASN A 106 21.37 -0.57 -32.12
CA ASN A 106 20.63 -1.58 -32.91
C ASN A 106 19.77 -2.51 -32.03
N VAL A 107 18.83 -1.96 -31.27
CA VAL A 107 17.69 -2.75 -30.77
C VAL A 107 16.40 -2.00 -31.05
N SER A 108 15.67 -2.47 -32.05
CA SER A 108 14.30 -2.04 -32.34
C SER A 108 13.37 -2.58 -31.26
N VAL A 109 13.31 -1.92 -30.10
CA VAL A 109 12.23 -2.17 -29.14
C VAL A 109 11.03 -1.35 -29.61
N VAL A 110 10.07 -2.05 -30.21
CA VAL A 110 8.75 -1.49 -30.55
C VAL A 110 8.03 -1.18 -29.24
N SER A 111 8.22 0.03 -28.71
CA SER A 111 7.33 0.60 -27.71
C SER A 111 6.03 0.98 -28.42
N LYS A 112 5.10 0.03 -28.54
CA LYS A 112 3.69 0.36 -28.83
C LYS A 112 3.12 1.02 -27.59
N THR A 113 3.39 2.31 -27.43
CA THR A 113 2.63 3.20 -26.57
C THR A 113 1.27 3.42 -27.23
N ASN A 114 0.27 2.62 -26.84
CA ASN A 114 -1.10 3.05 -27.02
C ASN A 114 -1.37 4.14 -25.96
N GLN A 115 -1.02 5.39 -26.28
CA GLN A 115 -1.71 6.53 -25.69
C GLN A 115 -3.16 6.48 -26.18
N ALA A 116 -3.99 5.70 -25.48
CA ALA A 116 -5.40 5.99 -25.45
C ALA A 116 -5.57 7.13 -24.45
N THR A 117 -5.51 8.36 -24.97
CA THR A 117 -6.06 9.54 -24.30
C THR A 117 -7.55 9.28 -24.11
N THR A 118 -7.87 8.57 -23.04
CA THR A 118 -9.25 8.44 -22.57
C THR A 118 -9.37 9.49 -21.49
N THR A 119 -9.91 10.65 -21.84
CA THR A 119 -10.50 11.56 -20.86
C THR A 119 -11.60 10.79 -20.15
N ALA A 120 -11.24 10.09 -19.07
CA ALA A 120 -12.20 9.60 -18.10
C ALA A 120 -12.71 10.83 -17.36
N THR A 121 -13.79 11.41 -17.86
CA THR A 121 -14.69 12.21 -17.04
C THR A 121 -15.28 11.25 -16.03
N THR A 122 -14.62 11.09 -14.88
CA THR A 122 -15.25 10.52 -13.70
C THR A 122 -16.32 11.53 -13.29
N THR A 123 -17.57 11.22 -13.59
CA THR A 123 -18.70 11.82 -12.88
C THR A 123 -18.53 11.41 -11.42
N THR A 124 -17.89 12.26 -10.62
CA THR A 124 -17.92 12.12 -9.17
C THR A 124 -19.36 12.31 -8.76
N ASN A 125 -19.96 11.26 -8.22
CA ASN A 125 -21.29 11.32 -7.66
C ASN A 125 -21.20 12.34 -6.52
N ASP A 126 -22.04 13.37 -6.51
CA ASP A 126 -22.04 14.48 -5.53
C ASP A 126 -22.32 14.05 -4.06
N ASN A 127 -22.23 12.74 -3.77
CA ASN A 127 -22.31 12.15 -2.43
C ASN A 127 -20.94 11.66 -1.91
N ASP A 128 -19.86 11.77 -2.70
CA ASP A 128 -18.51 11.57 -2.18
C ASP A 128 -18.15 12.78 -1.30
N ASN A 129 -18.56 12.71 -0.04
CA ASN A 129 -17.95 13.45 1.06
C ASN A 129 -16.48 13.00 1.18
N VAL A 130 -15.64 13.42 0.22
CA VAL A 130 -14.20 13.53 0.37
C VAL A 130 -13.98 14.62 1.42
N LEU A 131 -14.22 14.23 2.68
CA LEU A 131 -13.92 15.03 3.86
C LEU A 131 -12.48 15.54 3.68
N GLY A 132 -12.30 16.85 3.76
CA GLY A 132 -11.14 17.61 3.25
C GLY A 132 -9.75 17.28 3.83
N TRP A 133 -9.59 16.16 4.52
CA TRP A 133 -8.35 15.64 5.11
C TRP A 133 -7.42 14.99 4.07
N ASP A 134 -7.97 14.50 2.94
CA ASP A 134 -7.17 13.91 1.86
C ASP A 134 -6.26 14.96 1.17
N LYS A 135 -6.57 16.25 1.36
CA LYS A 135 -5.78 17.38 0.82
C LYS A 135 -4.45 17.59 1.53
N ASP A 136 -4.30 17.06 2.75
CA ASP A 136 -3.08 17.20 3.56
C ASP A 136 -2.16 15.97 3.47
N ILE A 137 -2.54 14.95 2.71
CA ILE A 137 -1.67 13.80 2.48
C ILE A 137 -0.51 14.23 1.57
N PRO A 138 0.75 14.04 1.99
CA PRO A 138 1.89 14.37 1.15
C PRO A 138 1.87 13.58 -0.17
N GLU A 139 2.47 14.14 -1.21
CA GLU A 139 2.61 13.41 -2.46
C GLU A 139 3.41 12.10 -2.26
N SER A 140 2.94 11.04 -2.92
CA SER A 140 3.59 9.73 -2.84
C SER A 140 4.95 9.76 -3.54
N LYS A 141 6.01 9.41 -2.80
CA LYS A 141 7.38 9.30 -3.30
C LYS A 141 7.63 8.00 -4.05
N GLU A 142 6.82 6.98 -3.75
CA GLU A 142 6.90 5.67 -4.39
C GLU A 142 5.58 5.30 -5.06
N ARG A 143 5.69 4.71 -6.24
CA ARG A 143 4.56 4.10 -6.94
C ARG A 143 4.46 2.62 -6.60
N TRP A 144 3.26 2.19 -6.29
CA TRP A 144 2.93 0.80 -6.02
C TRP A 144 1.84 0.34 -6.98
N LEU A 145 1.96 -0.91 -7.44
CA LEU A 145 0.99 -1.57 -8.29
C LEU A 145 0.11 -2.45 -7.41
N LYS A 146 -1.20 -2.43 -7.69
CA LYS A 146 -2.15 -3.36 -7.08
C LYS A 146 -2.51 -4.48 -8.06
N SER A 147 -2.73 -5.67 -7.53
CA SER A 147 -3.35 -6.76 -8.28
C SER A 147 -4.81 -6.44 -8.64
N LEU A 148 -5.42 -7.29 -9.46
CA LEU A 148 -6.88 -7.40 -9.48
C LEU A 148 -7.38 -7.83 -8.08
N PRO A 149 -8.63 -7.47 -7.71
CA PRO A 149 -9.19 -7.91 -6.44
C PRO A 149 -9.35 -9.42 -6.44
N TYR A 150 -8.81 -10.07 -5.41
CA TYR A 150 -9.06 -11.47 -5.15
C TYR A 150 -10.39 -11.61 -4.40
N LYS A 151 -11.45 -11.89 -5.15
CA LYS A 151 -12.80 -12.13 -4.62
C LYS A 151 -12.94 -13.58 -4.20
N SER A 152 -12.42 -13.88 -3.01
CA SER A 152 -12.57 -15.21 -2.40
C SER A 152 -13.70 -15.26 -1.38
N HIS A 153 -14.06 -14.11 -0.80
CA HIS A 153 -15.05 -13.99 0.26
C HIS A 153 -16.24 -13.14 -0.18
N LEU A 154 -17.39 -13.40 0.43
CA LEU A 154 -18.60 -12.58 0.31
C LEU A 154 -18.80 -11.66 1.52
N GLU A 155 -18.01 -11.88 2.56
CA GLU A 155 -18.07 -11.21 3.85
C GLU A 155 -16.71 -10.54 4.13
N PRO A 156 -16.65 -9.65 5.14
CA PRO A 156 -15.42 -8.95 5.52
C PRO A 156 -14.22 -9.87 5.69
N VAL A 157 -13.07 -9.44 5.16
CA VAL A 157 -11.79 -10.12 5.41
C VAL A 157 -11.18 -9.54 6.67
N LEU A 158 -11.09 -10.35 7.72
CA LEU A 158 -10.66 -9.92 9.04
C LEU A 158 -9.17 -10.14 9.30
N ASP A 159 -8.59 -11.20 8.72
CA ASP A 159 -7.17 -11.48 8.88
C ASP A 159 -6.57 -12.18 7.66
N LEU A 160 -5.25 -12.06 7.55
CA LEU A 160 -4.44 -12.62 6.48
C LEU A 160 -3.17 -13.26 7.06
N ALA A 161 -2.76 -14.37 6.47
CA ALA A 161 -1.50 -15.04 6.82
C ALA A 161 -0.78 -15.57 5.57
N TRP A 162 0.46 -15.14 5.38
CA TRP A 162 1.35 -15.68 4.37
C TRP A 162 2.03 -16.95 4.88
N SER A 163 2.19 -17.96 4.02
CA SER A 163 3.13 -19.05 4.30
C SER A 163 4.57 -18.55 4.22
N ARG A 164 5.49 -19.22 4.95
CA ARG A 164 6.91 -18.84 5.03
C ARG A 164 7.64 -18.92 3.68
N ASP A 165 7.16 -19.71 2.75
CA ASP A 165 7.70 -19.86 1.39
C ASP A 165 7.04 -18.91 0.36
N ASP A 166 6.11 -18.07 0.82
CA ASP A 166 5.29 -17.14 0.03
C ASP A 166 4.44 -17.82 -1.07
N GLN A 167 4.16 -19.12 -0.95
CA GLN A 167 3.31 -19.84 -1.91
C GLN A 167 1.82 -19.77 -1.57
N LEU A 168 1.46 -19.51 -0.32
CA LEU A 168 0.09 -19.46 0.16
C LEU A 168 -0.20 -18.13 0.85
N LEU A 169 -1.42 -17.66 0.64
CA LEU A 169 -2.06 -16.61 1.44
C LEU A 169 -3.40 -17.16 1.92
N ILE A 170 -3.56 -17.25 3.24
CA ILE A 170 -4.80 -17.66 3.88
C ILE A 170 -5.54 -16.39 4.31
N SER A 171 -6.86 -16.36 4.06
CA SER A 171 -7.74 -15.27 4.45
C SER A 171 -8.87 -15.77 5.34
N GLY A 172 -9.05 -15.10 6.48
CA GLY A 172 -10.14 -15.34 7.42
C GLY A 172 -11.29 -14.36 7.18
N SER A 173 -12.50 -14.88 7.07
CA SER A 173 -13.74 -14.13 6.91
C SER A 173 -14.82 -14.72 7.83
N VAL A 174 -15.92 -13.98 8.04
CA VAL A 174 -17.03 -14.37 8.95
C VAL A 174 -18.10 -15.20 8.25
#